data_AF-A0A9E1YMX2-F1
#
_entry.id   AF-A0A9E1YMX2-F1
#
_cell.length_a   1.000
_cell.length_b   1.000
_cell.length_c   1.000
_cell.angle_alpha   90.00
_cell.angle_beta   90.00
_cell.angle_gamma   90.00
#
_symmetry.space_group_name_H-M   'P 1'
#
loop_
_entity.id
_entity.type
_entity.pdbx_description
1 polymer ?
#
loop_
_entity_poly.entity_id
_entity_poly.type
_entity_poly.pdbx_seq_one_letter_code
_entity_poly.pdbx_strand_id
1 'polypeptide(L)'
;MRNIILVIFFGFFSCVLSAQVNFRTNLSKNSLGINERVRVDFIIDKDGDNFTPPEFENFRIVAGPSQSIKNSWINGKRSYSKTYTYFLSPIKKGNF
;
A
#
# COMPACT_ATOMS: atom_id res chain seq x y z
N MET A 1 18.63 33.62 28.96
CA MET A 1 17.48 33.88 28.05
C MET A 1 17.76 33.39 26.63
N ARG A 2 18.75 33.94 25.89
CA ARG A 2 19.07 33.56 24.49
C ARG A 2 19.37 32.07 24.27
N ASN A 3 20.10 31.45 25.18
CA ASN A 3 20.51 30.04 25.04
C ASN A 3 19.36 29.06 25.35
N ILE A 4 18.37 29.47 26.16
CA ILE A 4 17.19 28.67 26.50
C ILE A 4 16.26 28.58 25.28
N ILE A 5 16.12 29.67 24.52
CA ILE A 5 15.32 29.71 23.28
C ILE A 5 15.88 28.73 22.24
N LEU A 6 17.20 28.65 22.09
CA LEU A 6 17.85 27.72 21.16
C LEU A 6 17.64 26.25 21.54
N VAL A 7 17.64 25.93 22.84
CA VAL A 7 17.40 24.56 23.34
C VAL A 7 15.94 24.15 23.11
N ILE A 8 14.98 25.05 23.33
CA ILE A 8 13.55 24.79 23.07
C ILE A 8 13.29 24.58 21.57
N PHE A 9 13.93 25.39 20.71
CA PHE A 9 13.82 25.26 19.26
C PHE A 9 14.42 23.93 18.75
N PHE A 10 15.55 23.50 19.30
CA PHE A 10 16.18 22.22 18.96
C PHE A 10 15.36 21.01 19.45
N GLY A 11 14.73 21.10 20.62
CA GLY A 11 13.84 20.07 21.14
C GLY A 11 12.61 19.83 20.27
N PHE A 12 12.02 20.90 19.72
CA PHE A 12 10.85 20.82 18.84
C PHE A 12 11.13 20.09 17.52
N PHE A 13 12.35 20.22 16.98
CA PHE A 13 12.73 19.58 15.73
C PHE A 13 12.86 18.04 15.84
N SER A 14 13.11 17.52 17.05
CA SER A 14 13.30 16.09 17.29
C SER A 14 12.02 15.25 17.29
N CYS A 15 10.84 15.87 17.32
CA CYS A 15 9.55 15.17 17.36
C CYS A 15 9.02 14.70 15.99
N VAL A 16 9.71 14.94 14.87
CA VAL A 16 9.21 14.63 13.52
C VAL A 16 9.75 13.30 12.97
N LEU A 17 9.88 12.27 13.82
CA LEU A 17 10.17 10.91 13.38
C LEU A 17 8.87 10.21 12.97
N SER A 18 8.30 10.61 11.83
CA SER A 18 7.18 9.87 11.22
C SER A 18 7.70 8.59 10.56
N ALA A 19 7.26 7.42 11.03
CA ALA A 19 7.55 6.16 10.36
C ALA A 19 6.89 6.12 8.98
N GLN A 20 7.71 6.04 7.92
CA GLN A 20 7.27 5.94 6.53
C GLN A 20 6.47 4.65 6.30
N VAL A 21 5.33 4.75 5.62
CA VAL A 21 4.53 3.59 5.18
C VAL A 21 4.98 3.20 3.77
N ASN A 22 5.31 1.93 3.57
CA ASN A 22 5.54 1.37 2.24
C ASN A 22 4.20 0.88 1.67
N PHE A 23 3.76 1.57 0.62
CA PHE A 23 2.62 1.18 -0.20
C PHE A 23 3.12 0.77 -1.58
N ARG A 24 2.83 -0.46 -1.99
CA ARG A 24 3.24 -0.98 -3.29
C ARG A 24 2.15 -1.80 -3.96
N THR A 25 2.14 -1.78 -5.28
CA THR A 25 1.18 -2.53 -6.10
C THR A 25 1.92 -3.55 -6.93
N ASN A 26 1.45 -4.80 -6.92
CA ASN A 26 1.96 -5.87 -7.76
C ASN A 26 0.87 -6.32 -8.74
N LEU A 27 1.25 -6.49 -10.01
CA LEU A 27 0.39 -7.02 -11.06
C LEU A 27 0.90 -8.41 -11.46
N SER A 28 -0.02 -9.35 -11.70
CA SER A 28 0.37 -10.67 -12.21
C SER A 28 0.86 -10.64 -13.66
N LYS A 29 0.48 -9.63 -14.44
CA LYS A 29 0.86 -9.44 -15.84
C LYS A 29 0.63 -8.01 -16.31
N ASN A 30 1.42 -7.58 -17.30
CA ASN A 30 1.39 -6.22 -17.85
C ASN A 30 0.56 -6.11 -19.14
N SER A 31 0.32 -7.24 -19.83
CA SER A 31 -0.50 -7.30 -21.04
C SER A 31 -1.52 -8.41 -20.91
N LEU A 32 -2.71 -8.20 -21.45
CA LEU A 32 -3.87 -9.03 -21.15
C LEU A 32 -4.88 -9.05 -22.30
N GLY A 33 -5.43 -10.23 -22.61
CA GLY A 33 -6.50 -10.40 -23.60
C GLY A 33 -7.91 -10.10 -23.05
N ILE A 34 -8.87 -9.74 -23.89
CA ILE A 34 -10.21 -9.29 -23.45
C ILE A 34 -10.97 -10.28 -22.51
N ASN A 35 -10.69 -11.58 -22.63
CA ASN A 35 -11.32 -12.64 -21.83
C ASN A 35 -10.47 -13.13 -20.65
N GLU A 36 -9.35 -12.44 -20.38
CA GLU A 36 -8.44 -12.81 -19.31
C GLU A 36 -8.66 -11.97 -18.05
N ARG A 37 -8.01 -12.38 -16.96
CA ARG A 37 -8.04 -11.69 -15.67
C ARG A 37 -6.63 -11.35 -15.22
N VAL A 38 -6.45 -10.16 -14.65
CA VAL A 38 -5.22 -9.74 -13.97
C VAL A 38 -5.47 -9.71 -12.48
N ARG A 39 -4.50 -10.20 -11.71
CA ARG A 39 -4.47 -10.04 -10.26
C ARG A 39 -3.74 -8.76 -9.92
N VAL A 40 -4.34 -7.95 -9.06
CA VAL A 40 -3.77 -6.72 -8.51
C VAL A 40 -3.65 -6.87 -7.00
N ASP A 41 -2.43 -6.79 -6.49
CA ASP A 41 -2.15 -6.88 -5.05
C ASP A 41 -1.65 -5.52 -4.55
N PHE A 42 -2.43 -4.86 -3.69
CA PHE A 42 -2.00 -3.68 -2.94
C PHE A 42 -1.42 -4.12 -1.60
N ILE A 43 -0.15 -3.85 -1.36
CA ILE A 43 0.60 -4.32 -0.20
C ILE A 43 1.02 -3.12 0.64
N ILE A 44 0.64 -3.15 1.92
CA ILE A 44 0.90 -2.11 2.92
C ILE A 44 1.70 -2.72 4.06
N ASP A 45 2.80 -2.11 4.46
CA ASP A 45 3.67 -2.62 5.54
C ASP A 45 3.32 -2.12 6.95
N LYS A 46 2.22 -1.36 7.07
CA LYS A 46 1.72 -0.83 8.34
C LYS A 46 0.27 -1.23 8.56
N ASP A 47 -0.07 -1.46 9.82
CA ASP A 47 -1.46 -1.67 10.20
C ASP A 47 -2.19 -0.33 10.14
N GLY A 48 -3.01 -0.16 9.12
CA GLY A 48 -3.89 0.97 8.93
C GLY A 48 -5.22 0.49 8.37
N ASP A 49 -6.30 1.17 8.76
CA ASP A 49 -7.67 0.79 8.42
C ASP A 49 -8.31 1.68 7.35
N ASN A 50 -7.54 2.63 6.80
CA ASN A 50 -8.01 3.62 5.82
C ASN A 50 -7.64 3.28 4.37
N PHE A 51 -7.50 1.99 4.02
CA PHE A 51 -7.29 1.63 2.62
C PHE A 51 -8.58 1.86 1.82
N THR A 52 -8.52 2.81 0.88
CA THR A 52 -9.56 3.00 -0.13
C THR A 52 -9.00 2.53 -1.46
N PRO A 53 -9.60 1.53 -2.12
CA PRO A 53 -9.13 1.10 -3.43
C PRO A 53 -9.31 2.24 -4.46
N PRO A 54 -8.44 2.31 -5.48
CA PRO A 54 -8.67 3.20 -6.61
C PRO A 54 -9.89 2.73 -7.41
N GLU A 55 -10.46 3.62 -8.21
CA GLU A 55 -11.43 3.22 -9.22
C GLU A 55 -10.73 2.45 -10.34
N PHE A 56 -11.35 1.36 -10.81
CA PHE A 56 -10.82 0.53 -11.88
C PHE A 56 -11.51 0.87 -13.21
N GLU A 57 -11.24 2.06 -13.74
CA GLU A 57 -11.81 2.47 -15.03
C GLU A 57 -11.44 1.48 -16.14
N ASN A 58 -12.40 1.15 -17.02
CA ASN A 58 -12.24 0.18 -18.11
C ASN A 58 -11.97 -1.28 -17.67
N PHE A 59 -12.01 -1.57 -16.36
CA PHE A 59 -11.93 -2.92 -15.82
C PHE A 59 -13.16 -3.22 -14.97
N ARG A 60 -13.67 -4.45 -15.07
CA ARG A 60 -14.66 -4.98 -14.15
C ARG A 60 -13.96 -5.74 -13.03
N ILE A 61 -14.42 -5.54 -11.79
CA ILE A 61 -13.99 -6.36 -10.65
C ILE A 61 -14.68 -7.71 -10.77
N VAL A 62 -13.91 -8.77 -10.96
CA VAL A 62 -14.40 -10.15 -11.01
C VAL A 62 -14.46 -10.74 -9.60
N ALA A 63 -13.49 -10.42 -8.76
CA ALA A 63 -13.42 -10.87 -7.37
C ALA A 63 -12.56 -9.93 -6.51
N GLY A 64 -12.83 -9.91 -5.21
CA GLY A 64 -12.09 -9.15 -4.20
C GLY A 64 -12.88 -7.99 -3.57
N PRO A 65 -12.26 -7.24 -2.63
CA PRO A 65 -10.91 -7.48 -2.11
C PRO A 65 -10.85 -8.73 -1.24
N SER A 66 -9.91 -9.64 -1.53
CA SER A 66 -9.47 -10.59 -0.52
C SER A 66 -8.31 -9.99 0.26
N GLN A 67 -8.33 -10.18 1.58
CA GLN A 67 -7.35 -9.59 2.49
C GLN A 67 -6.43 -10.68 3.04
N SER A 68 -5.13 -10.40 3.09
CA SER A 68 -4.15 -11.28 3.71
C SER A 68 -3.22 -10.47 4.61
N ILE A 69 -3.05 -10.91 5.85
CA ILE A 69 -2.15 -10.30 6.82
C ILE A 69 -0.99 -11.25 7.06
N LYS A 70 0.24 -10.74 6.92
CA LYS A 70 1.46 -11.42 7.32
C LYS A 70 2.14 -10.61 8.41
N ASN A 71 2.39 -11.25 9.54
CA ASN A 71 3.16 -10.69 10.63
C ASN A 71 4.28 -11.67 10.96
N SER A 72 5.51 -11.19 11.03
CA SER A 72 6.70 -11.99 11.30
C SER A 72 7.58 -11.26 12.30
N TRP A 73 8.24 -12.02 13.17
CA TRP A 73 9.17 -11.51 14.16
C TRP A 73 10.43 -12.37 14.12
N ILE A 74 11.52 -11.83 13.58
CA ILE A 74 12.77 -12.56 13.41
C ILE A 74 13.90 -11.70 13.98
N ASN A 75 14.67 -12.26 14.94
CA ASN A 75 15.81 -11.61 15.58
C ASN A 75 15.52 -10.18 16.08
N GLY A 76 14.36 -9.97 16.71
CA GLY A 76 13.94 -8.67 17.23
C GLY A 76 13.39 -7.69 16.19
N LYS A 77 13.41 -8.04 14.89
CA LYS A 77 12.82 -7.23 13.82
C LYS A 77 11.40 -7.71 13.51
N ARG A 78 10.41 -6.87 13.77
CA ARG A 78 9.03 -7.08 13.33
C ARG A 78 8.91 -6.71 11.85
N SER A 79 8.24 -7.58 11.08
CA SER A 79 7.81 -7.33 9.72
C SER A 79 6.30 -7.54 9.62
N TYR A 80 5.60 -6.58 9.02
CA TYR A 80 4.16 -6.61 8.85
C TYR A 80 3.83 -6.34 7.37
N SER A 81 2.78 -6.99 6.87
CA SER A 81 2.25 -6.77 5.52
C SER A 81 0.76 -7.08 5.49
N LYS A 82 -0.08 -6.10 5.15
CA LYS A 82 -1.50 -6.25 4.81
C LYS A 82 -1.63 -6.15 3.29
N THR A 83 -2.20 -7.17 2.66
CA THR A 83 -2.37 -7.25 1.21
C THR A 83 -3.84 -7.28 0.86
N TYR A 84 -4.28 -6.38 -0.02
CA TYR A 84 -5.60 -6.39 -0.66
C TYR A 84 -5.46 -6.89 -2.09
N THR A 85 -6.07 -8.02 -2.40
CA THR A 85 -6.02 -8.65 -3.73
C THR A 85 -7.34 -8.46 -4.46
N TYR A 86 -7.26 -8.00 -5.71
CA TYR A 86 -8.37 -7.91 -6.66
C TYR A 86 -8.10 -8.74 -7.91
N PHE A 87 -9.15 -9.30 -8.50
CA PHE A 87 -9.10 -9.86 -9.85
C PHE A 87 -9.93 -9.00 -10.78
N LEU A 88 -9.26 -8.44 -11.78
CA LEU A 88 -9.87 -7.52 -12.74
C LEU A 88 -9.92 -8.15 -14.13
N SER A 89 -10.95 -7.82 -14.89
CA SER A 89 -11.09 -8.22 -16.29
C SER A 89 -11.36 -6.96 -17.13
N PRO A 90 -10.70 -6.77 -18.28
CA PRO A 90 -10.88 -5.57 -19.08
C PRO A 90 -12.26 -5.60 -19.74
N ILE A 91 -12.88 -4.43 -19.85
CA ILE A 91 -14.18 -4.24 -20.52
C ILE A 91 -13.96 -3.84 -21.97
N LYS A 92 -12.83 -3.18 -22.27
CA LYS A 92 -12.48 -2.67 -23.60
C LYS A 92 -11.00 -2.94 -23.89
N LYS A 93 -10.66 -2.98 -25.18
CA LYS A 93 -9.26 -2.99 -25.62
C LYS A 93 -8.69 -1.58 -25.55
N GLY A 94 -7.43 -1.45 -25.16
CA GLY A 94 -6.72 -0.18 -25.10
C GLY A 94 -5.43 -0.32 -24.30
N ASN A 95 -4.63 0.74 -24.31
CA ASN A 95 -3.48 0.89 -23.42
C ASN A 95 -3.89 1.81 -22.28
N PHE A 96 -3.78 1.32 -21.05
CA PHE A 96 -4.18 1.98 -19.82
C PHE A 96 -3.07 1.83 -18.79
#